data_AF-A0A918L0Q3-F1
#
_entry.id   AF-A0A918L0Q3-F1
#
_cell.length_a   1.000
_cell.length_b   1.000
_cell.length_c   1.000
_cell.angle_alpha   90.00
_cell.angle_beta   90.00
_cell.angle_gamma   90.00
#
_symmetry.space_group_name_H-M   'P 1'
#
loop_
_entity.id
_entity.type
_entity.pdbx_description
1 polymer ?
#
loop_
_entity_poly.entity_id
_entity_poly.type
_entity_poly.pdbx_seq_one_letter_code
_entity_poly.pdbx_strand_id
1 'polypeptide(L)'
;MGASATGQGDAYSKERLTREVAEARSWADLMRRLGLEPSGGRRRVLQKHVTRHGLDTSHFAKRSPWRKYPDAAIAEAAASSSSLREVALKLGATPATGTLSHIRRRIHAADIDVSHFPGIDRPEVDLPFTTEELRAAAVVTTSVRGVARALGVPDDSRSRATLNRMLAAHRIDVGHFTYRRTSIPEDELRRIVPTATSYADVMRGLSMEINDTNHRRVRRAVTRLDLDTSHFKRRSWGRPERPAPPPTAHRVLVVLPEQAGRTNRNRLHRALKEIGVPYACAECGNPGEWRGRSITLQIDHANGDWRDNRAANLRYLCPNCHALTATWCRRKNVGPLAG
;
A
#
# COMPACT_ATOMS: atom_id res chain seq x y z
N MET A 1 19.15 30.04 6.71
CA MET A 1 19.62 28.93 7.56
C MET A 1 18.70 27.73 7.31
N GLY A 2 18.81 27.01 6.21
CA GLY A 2 20.06 26.42 5.73
C GLY A 2 20.36 25.17 6.56
N ALA A 3 19.73 24.07 6.14
CA ALA A 3 20.02 22.67 6.46
C ALA A 3 19.88 22.18 7.93
N SER A 4 18.87 21.33 8.12
CA SER A 4 19.16 20.00 8.65
C SER A 4 18.22 18.99 8.00
N ALA A 5 18.58 18.64 6.76
CA ALA A 5 18.18 17.41 6.10
C ALA A 5 18.89 16.20 6.77
N THR A 6 18.92 16.14 8.10
CA THR A 6 19.51 15.06 8.91
C THR A 6 18.44 14.15 9.52
N GLY A 7 17.16 14.53 9.45
CA GLY A 7 16.13 13.98 10.33
C GLY A 7 15.66 12.54 10.10
N GLN A 8 16.06 11.85 9.02
CA GLN A 8 15.66 10.45 8.79
C GLN A 8 16.80 9.44 8.95
N GLY A 9 18.05 9.83 8.67
CA GLY A 9 19.23 8.98 8.91
C GLY A 9 19.52 8.81 10.40
N ASP A 10 19.27 9.86 11.18
CA ASP A 10 19.45 9.84 12.63
C ASP A 10 18.26 9.23 13.39
N ALA A 11 17.07 9.14 12.79
CA ALA A 11 15.89 8.58 13.47
C ALA A 11 16.03 7.08 13.80
N TYR A 12 16.95 6.37 13.12
CA TYR A 12 17.20 4.94 13.31
C TYR A 12 18.66 4.64 13.71
N SER A 13 19.41 5.65 14.19
CA SER A 13 20.76 5.44 14.72
C SER A 13 20.70 4.56 15.97
N LYS A 14 21.74 3.73 16.17
CA LYS A 14 21.77 2.74 17.27
C LYS A 14 21.70 3.46 18.62
N GLU A 15 22.40 4.57 18.74
CA GLU A 15 22.52 5.39 19.94
C GLU A 15 21.17 6.00 20.33
N ARG A 16 20.47 6.58 19.35
CA ARG A 16 19.15 7.17 19.56
C ARG A 16 18.10 6.10 19.86
N LEU A 17 18.08 5.00 19.11
CA LEU A 17 17.15 3.90 19.37
C LEU A 17 17.35 3.29 20.75
N THR A 18 18.59 3.14 21.23
CA THR A 18 18.87 2.59 22.56
C THR A 18 18.27 3.46 23.66
N ARG A 19 18.50 4.78 23.60
CA ARG A 19 17.96 5.74 24.56
C ARG A 19 16.43 5.79 24.53
N GLU A 20 15.85 5.95 23.34
CA GLU A 20 14.40 6.10 23.21
C GLU A 20 13.64 4.79 23.51
N VAL A 21 14.24 3.62 23.24
CA VAL A 21 13.66 2.32 23.60
C VAL A 21 13.66 2.12 25.11
N ALA A 22 14.72 2.50 25.84
CA ALA A 22 14.74 2.37 27.29
C ALA A 22 13.60 3.15 27.98
N GLU A 23 13.26 4.34 27.47
CA GLU A 23 12.23 5.19 28.06
C GLU A 23 10.81 4.99 27.48
N ALA A 24 10.71 4.39 26.29
CA ALA A 24 9.43 4.19 25.64
C ALA A 24 8.61 3.11 26.32
N ARG A 25 7.31 3.37 26.48
CA ARG A 25 6.37 2.42 27.09
C ARG A 25 5.57 1.63 26.05
N SER A 26 5.66 1.96 24.77
CA SER A 26 4.99 1.22 23.68
C SER A 26 5.56 1.59 22.32
N TRP A 27 5.26 0.81 21.29
CA TRP A 27 5.64 1.13 19.90
C TRP A 27 5.12 2.49 19.41
N ALA A 28 3.90 2.87 19.81
CA ALA A 28 3.34 4.17 19.45
C ALA A 28 4.06 5.32 20.19
N ASP A 29 4.51 5.05 21.41
CA ASP A 29 5.25 6.00 22.23
C ASP A 29 6.68 6.21 21.70
N LEU A 30 7.36 5.12 21.36
CA LEU A 30 8.67 5.15 20.69
C LEU A 30 8.60 5.94 19.39
N MET A 31 7.55 5.74 18.58
CA MET A 31 7.39 6.49 17.33
C MET A 31 7.21 7.99 17.57
N ARG A 32 6.42 8.40 18.57
CA ARG A 32 6.27 9.82 18.92
C ARG A 32 7.60 10.44 19.39
N ARG A 33 8.35 9.72 20.23
CA ARG A 33 9.67 10.14 20.72
C ARG A 33 10.69 10.31 19.60
N LEU A 34 10.61 9.46 18.58
CA LEU A 34 11.45 9.55 17.37
C LEU A 34 10.96 10.60 16.36
N GLY A 35 9.87 11.32 16.63
CA GLY A 35 9.27 12.28 15.70
C GLY A 35 8.63 11.62 14.47
N LEU A 36 8.25 10.35 14.57
CA LEU A 36 7.66 9.56 13.49
C LEU A 36 6.13 9.50 13.62
N GLU A 37 5.44 9.81 12.51
CA GLU A 37 3.98 9.67 12.43
C GLU A 37 3.50 8.20 12.65
N PRO A 38 2.42 7.99 13.44
CA PRO A 38 1.77 6.69 13.66
C PRO A 38 1.28 5.99 12.37
N SER A 39 2.13 5.16 11.77
CA SER A 39 1.84 4.35 10.58
C SER A 39 2.26 2.90 10.77
N GLY A 40 1.41 1.94 10.37
CA GLY A 40 1.70 0.51 10.45
C GLY A 40 2.90 0.07 9.59
N GLY A 41 3.11 0.72 8.45
CA GLY A 41 4.27 0.48 7.59
C GLY A 41 5.57 0.98 8.24
N ARG A 42 5.56 2.20 8.79
CA ARG A 42 6.73 2.77 9.50
C ARG A 42 7.06 2.00 10.76
N ARG A 43 6.05 1.54 11.49
CA ARG A 43 6.22 0.65 12.64
C ARG A 43 6.97 -0.64 12.28
N ARG A 44 6.65 -1.26 11.13
CA ARG A 44 7.34 -2.48 10.68
C ARG A 44 8.82 -2.22 10.33
N VAL A 45 9.12 -1.07 9.73
CA VAL A 45 10.51 -0.64 9.47
C VAL A 45 11.26 -0.44 10.79
N LEU A 46 10.67 0.31 11.72
CA LEU A 46 11.24 0.54 13.06
C LEU A 46 11.51 -0.76 13.83
N GLN A 47 10.56 -1.71 13.80
CA GLN A 47 10.74 -3.04 14.40
C GLN A 47 11.97 -3.77 13.82
N LYS A 48 12.16 -3.72 12.49
CA LYS A 48 13.32 -4.33 11.84
C LYS A 48 14.64 -3.70 12.30
N HIS A 49 14.68 -2.38 12.52
CA HIS A 49 15.86 -1.69 13.04
C HIS A 49 16.14 -2.05 14.50
N VAL A 50 15.12 -2.04 15.37
CA VAL A 50 15.25 -2.44 16.78
C VAL A 50 15.77 -3.87 16.91
N THR A 51 15.22 -4.82 16.13
CA THR A 51 15.69 -6.21 16.09
C THR A 51 17.13 -6.32 15.58
N ARG A 52 17.48 -5.58 14.52
CA ARG A 52 18.85 -5.56 13.99
C ARG A 52 19.88 -5.07 15.01
N HIS A 53 19.48 -4.15 15.89
CA HIS A 53 20.34 -3.61 16.93
C HIS A 53 20.29 -4.40 18.24
N GLY A 54 19.49 -5.47 18.33
CA GLY A 54 19.41 -6.35 19.51
C GLY A 54 18.83 -5.66 20.74
N LEU A 55 17.99 -4.63 20.56
CA LEU A 55 17.44 -3.85 21.67
C LEU A 55 16.24 -4.56 22.29
N ASP A 56 16.22 -4.65 23.63
CA ASP A 56 15.11 -5.25 24.35
C ASP A 56 13.87 -4.34 24.29
N THR A 57 12.73 -4.93 23.93
CA THR A 57 11.42 -4.27 23.91
C THR A 57 10.38 -5.08 24.68
N SER A 58 10.82 -5.99 25.55
CA SER A 58 9.96 -6.81 26.40
C SER A 58 9.11 -5.97 27.36
N HIS A 59 9.65 -4.84 27.83
CA HIS A 59 9.00 -3.88 28.72
C HIS A 59 7.98 -2.98 28.03
N PHE A 60 7.92 -2.95 26.69
CA PHE A 60 6.90 -2.19 25.99
C PHE A 60 5.56 -2.77 26.37
N ALA A 61 4.74 -1.94 27.02
CA ALA A 61 3.37 -2.26 27.32
C ALA A 61 2.73 -2.71 26.01
N LYS A 62 2.46 -4.02 25.93
CA LYS A 62 1.46 -4.56 25.05
C LYS A 62 0.20 -3.89 25.55
N ARG A 63 -0.13 -2.70 25.02
CA ARG A 63 -1.49 -2.17 25.07
C ARG A 63 -2.27 -3.14 24.26
N SER A 64 -2.63 -4.16 24.99
CA SER A 64 -3.42 -5.23 24.57
C SER A 64 -4.73 -4.57 24.10
N PRO A 65 -5.17 -4.72 22.83
CA PRO A 65 -6.61 -4.72 22.53
C PRO A 65 -7.46 -5.59 23.49
N TRP A 66 -6.83 -6.36 24.37
CA TRP A 66 -7.28 -7.35 25.31
C TRP A 66 -7.90 -6.76 26.60
N ARG A 67 -8.10 -5.43 26.68
CA ARG A 67 -8.91 -4.80 27.74
C ARG A 67 -10.42 -4.92 27.50
N LYS A 68 -10.86 -5.20 26.27
CA LYS A 68 -12.30 -5.27 25.95
C LYS A 68 -12.94 -6.56 26.47
N TYR A 69 -12.21 -7.67 26.42
CA TYR A 69 -12.64 -8.98 26.93
C TYR A 69 -11.49 -9.61 27.74
N PRO A 70 -11.53 -9.56 29.08
CA PRO A 70 -10.56 -10.27 29.92
C PRO A 70 -10.75 -11.78 29.75
N ASP A 71 -9.66 -12.57 29.87
CA ASP A 71 -9.73 -14.03 29.65
C ASP A 71 -10.70 -14.70 30.62
N ALA A 72 -10.82 -14.20 31.85
CA ALA A 72 -11.82 -14.64 32.82
C ALA A 72 -13.27 -14.50 32.31
N ALA A 73 -13.61 -13.37 31.68
CA ALA A 73 -14.94 -13.17 31.11
C ALA A 73 -15.17 -14.03 29.85
N ILE A 74 -14.12 -14.31 29.08
CA ILE A 74 -14.21 -15.23 27.93
C ILE A 74 -14.43 -16.65 28.43
N ALA A 75 -13.76 -17.08 29.50
CA ALA A 75 -13.93 -18.40 30.12
C ALA A 75 -15.34 -18.58 30.70
N GLU A 76 -15.85 -17.59 31.43
CA GLU A 76 -17.22 -17.61 31.97
C GLU A 76 -18.29 -17.64 30.88
N ALA A 77 -18.12 -16.82 29.84
CA ALA A 77 -19.00 -16.83 28.68
C ALA A 77 -18.90 -18.16 27.92
N ALA A 78 -17.71 -18.74 27.80
CA ALA A 78 -17.49 -20.03 27.13
C ALA A 78 -18.12 -21.20 27.88
N ALA A 79 -17.94 -21.28 29.20
CA ALA A 79 -18.48 -22.35 30.03
C ALA A 79 -20.02 -22.41 29.99
N SER A 80 -20.67 -21.26 29.84
CA SER A 80 -22.13 -21.16 29.81
C SER A 80 -22.73 -21.10 28.39
N SER A 81 -21.91 -21.17 27.34
CA SER A 81 -22.34 -21.08 25.95
C SER A 81 -22.16 -22.40 25.20
N SER A 82 -22.86 -22.50 24.07
CA SER A 82 -22.73 -23.61 23.13
C SER A 82 -22.07 -23.19 21.81
N SER A 83 -21.82 -21.89 21.59
CA SER A 83 -21.18 -21.41 20.35
C SER A 83 -20.38 -20.12 20.53
N LEU A 84 -19.40 -19.88 19.66
CA LEU A 84 -18.64 -18.62 19.63
C LEU A 84 -19.53 -17.38 19.40
N ARG A 85 -20.67 -17.57 18.74
CA ARG A 85 -21.68 -16.52 18.54
C ARG A 85 -22.31 -16.12 19.86
N GLU A 86 -22.70 -17.08 20.68
CA GLU A 86 -23.24 -16.83 22.02
C GLU A 86 -22.19 -16.23 22.96
N VAL A 87 -20.93 -16.71 22.89
CA VAL A 87 -19.83 -16.10 23.62
C VAL A 87 -19.68 -14.62 23.25
N ALA A 88 -19.71 -14.29 21.96
CA ALA A 88 -19.64 -12.90 21.51
C ALA A 88 -20.82 -12.07 22.05
N LEU A 89 -22.05 -12.61 22.02
CA LEU A 89 -23.24 -11.92 22.53
C LEU A 89 -23.18 -11.68 24.05
N LYS A 90 -22.75 -12.67 24.83
CA LYS A 90 -22.58 -12.56 26.29
C LYS A 90 -21.46 -11.58 26.68
N LEU A 91 -20.44 -11.46 25.83
CA LEU A 91 -19.40 -10.45 25.96
C LEU A 91 -19.86 -9.04 25.50
N GLY A 92 -21.13 -8.86 25.10
CA GLY A 92 -21.66 -7.58 24.60
C GLY A 92 -21.09 -7.19 23.23
N ALA A 93 -20.63 -8.16 22.46
CA ALA A 93 -19.99 -7.98 21.16
C ALA A 93 -20.92 -8.36 20.01
N THR A 94 -20.88 -7.58 18.93
CA THR A 94 -21.53 -7.97 17.67
C THR A 94 -20.82 -9.19 17.06
N PRO A 95 -21.55 -10.28 16.71
CA PRO A 95 -20.97 -11.52 16.19
C PRO A 95 -20.57 -11.38 14.70
N ALA A 96 -19.62 -10.50 14.44
CA ALA A 96 -18.99 -10.33 13.13
C ALA A 96 -17.80 -11.30 12.96
N THR A 97 -17.46 -11.64 11.72
CA THR A 97 -16.42 -12.63 11.40
C THR A 97 -15.06 -12.32 12.03
N GLY A 98 -14.71 -11.03 12.12
CA GLY A 98 -13.48 -10.57 12.79
C GLY A 98 -13.52 -10.74 14.32
N THR A 99 -14.67 -10.45 14.94
CA THR A 99 -14.88 -10.61 16.39
C THR A 99 -14.80 -12.09 16.80
N LEU A 100 -15.48 -12.97 16.06
CA LEU A 100 -15.47 -14.41 16.30
C LEU A 100 -14.05 -15.00 16.13
N SER A 101 -13.32 -14.56 15.09
CA SER A 101 -11.93 -14.98 14.87
C SER A 101 -10.97 -14.46 15.94
N HIS A 102 -11.26 -13.30 16.54
CA HIS A 102 -10.50 -12.77 17.65
C HIS A 102 -10.75 -13.56 18.93
N ILE A 103 -12.02 -13.82 19.28
CA ILE A 103 -12.41 -14.61 20.46
C ILE A 103 -11.87 -16.05 20.36
N ARG A 104 -11.94 -16.70 19.18
CA ARG A 104 -11.38 -18.04 18.97
C ARG A 104 -9.87 -18.10 19.27
N ARG A 105 -9.10 -17.11 18.79
CA ARG A 105 -7.67 -17.02 19.09
C ARG A 105 -7.39 -16.79 20.58
N ARG A 106 -8.31 -16.12 21.29
CA ARG A 106 -8.19 -15.88 22.74
C ARG A 106 -8.43 -17.16 23.54
N ILE A 107 -9.48 -17.89 23.21
CA ILE A 107 -9.79 -19.20 23.79
C ILE A 107 -8.58 -20.14 23.66
N HIS A 108 -8.00 -20.26 22.47
CA HIS A 108 -6.81 -21.09 22.25
C HIS A 108 -5.55 -20.56 22.97
N ALA A 109 -5.36 -19.23 23.05
CA ALA A 109 -4.17 -18.67 23.69
C ALA A 109 -4.21 -18.73 25.23
N ALA A 110 -5.42 -18.78 25.80
CA ALA A 110 -5.66 -18.86 27.24
C ALA A 110 -6.01 -20.28 27.71
N ASP A 111 -5.93 -21.27 26.82
CA ASP A 111 -6.23 -22.69 27.09
C ASP A 111 -7.60 -22.90 27.74
N ILE A 112 -8.61 -22.17 27.25
CA ILE A 112 -9.99 -22.26 27.75
C ILE A 112 -10.67 -23.46 27.07
N ASP A 113 -11.21 -24.39 27.87
CA ASP A 113 -11.96 -25.53 27.36
C ASP A 113 -13.26 -25.08 26.67
N VAL A 114 -13.40 -25.47 25.41
CA VAL A 114 -14.59 -25.26 24.58
C VAL A 114 -14.96 -26.52 23.81
N SER A 115 -14.45 -27.68 24.22
CA SER A 115 -14.67 -28.97 23.55
C SER A 115 -16.16 -29.33 23.39
N HIS A 116 -17.01 -28.78 24.26
CA HIS A 116 -18.47 -28.91 24.21
C HIS A 116 -19.15 -28.09 23.10
N PHE A 117 -18.45 -27.17 22.44
CA PHE A 117 -19.02 -26.40 21.33
C PHE A 117 -19.08 -27.28 20.07
N PRO A 118 -20.27 -27.46 19.46
CA PRO A 118 -20.41 -28.26 18.26
C PRO A 118 -19.61 -27.61 17.12
N GLY A 119 -18.61 -28.33 16.62
CA GLY A 119 -17.81 -27.93 15.47
C GLY A 119 -16.66 -26.95 15.74
N ILE A 120 -16.35 -26.59 17.00
CA ILE A 120 -15.23 -25.69 17.29
C ILE A 120 -13.86 -26.34 17.04
N ASP A 121 -13.79 -27.64 17.34
CA ASP A 121 -12.64 -28.52 17.13
C ASP A 121 -12.85 -29.48 15.96
N ARG A 122 -13.90 -29.29 15.16
CA ARG A 122 -13.96 -29.93 13.85
C ARG A 122 -13.09 -29.12 12.89
N PRO A 123 -11.93 -29.62 12.43
CA PRO A 123 -11.18 -28.99 11.34
C PRO A 123 -11.96 -28.99 10.02
N GLU A 124 -13.13 -29.62 9.99
CA GLU A 124 -13.84 -30.07 8.81
C GLU A 124 -15.31 -29.66 8.83
N VAL A 125 -15.77 -29.12 7.69
CA VAL A 125 -17.19 -29.15 7.37
C VAL A 125 -17.44 -30.56 6.89
N ASP A 126 -18.13 -31.36 7.69
CA ASP A 126 -18.66 -32.64 7.25
C ASP A 126 -19.75 -32.33 6.22
N LEU A 127 -19.40 -32.47 4.94
CA LEU A 127 -20.37 -32.28 3.87
C LEU A 127 -21.14 -33.60 3.74
N PRO A 128 -22.48 -33.56 3.74
CA PRO A 128 -23.33 -34.75 3.86
C PRO A 128 -23.44 -35.51 2.54
N PHE A 129 -22.29 -35.87 1.94
CA PHE A 129 -22.25 -36.59 0.67
C PHE A 129 -21.36 -37.81 0.81
N THR A 130 -21.83 -38.91 0.25
CA THR A 130 -21.09 -40.15 0.09
C THR A 130 -19.94 -39.98 -0.90
N THR A 131 -18.95 -40.89 -0.86
CA THR A 131 -17.83 -40.88 -1.82
C THR A 131 -18.34 -41.07 -3.25
N GLU A 132 -19.43 -41.83 -3.39
CA GLU A 132 -20.13 -42.17 -4.63
C GLU A 132 -20.80 -40.95 -5.25
N GLU A 133 -21.53 -40.15 -4.46
CA GLU A 133 -22.14 -38.89 -4.90
C GLU A 133 -21.09 -37.87 -5.34
N LEU A 134 -19.98 -37.77 -4.60
CA LEU A 134 -18.86 -36.90 -4.95
C LEU A 134 -18.19 -37.35 -6.26
N ARG A 135 -18.04 -38.66 -6.48
CA ARG A 135 -17.49 -39.22 -7.72
C ARG A 135 -18.43 -38.98 -8.90
N ALA A 136 -19.73 -39.22 -8.74
CA ALA A 136 -20.74 -38.97 -9.77
C ALA A 136 -20.73 -37.50 -10.21
N ALA A 137 -20.72 -36.58 -9.25
CA ALA A 137 -20.64 -35.14 -9.50
C ALA A 137 -19.33 -34.72 -10.20
N ALA A 138 -18.20 -35.35 -9.86
CA ALA A 138 -16.91 -35.07 -10.50
C ALA A 138 -16.86 -35.56 -11.96
N VAL A 139 -17.48 -36.69 -12.29
CA VAL A 139 -17.53 -37.21 -13.67
C VAL A 139 -18.34 -36.31 -14.60
N VAL A 140 -19.50 -35.82 -14.14
CA VAL A 140 -20.41 -35.02 -14.99
C VAL A 140 -20.01 -33.55 -15.13
N THR A 141 -18.97 -33.09 -14.42
CA THR A 141 -18.56 -31.69 -14.40
C THR A 141 -17.10 -31.51 -14.80
N THR A 142 -16.74 -30.29 -15.20
CA THR A 142 -15.37 -29.92 -15.58
C THR A 142 -14.73 -28.93 -14.60
N SER A 143 -15.30 -28.73 -13.42
CA SER A 143 -14.75 -27.84 -12.40
C SER A 143 -15.32 -28.11 -11.00
N VAL A 144 -14.57 -27.73 -9.97
CA VAL A 144 -15.02 -27.80 -8.56
C VAL A 144 -16.27 -26.94 -8.31
N ARG A 145 -16.47 -25.87 -9.07
CA ARG A 145 -17.71 -25.07 -9.03
C ARG A 145 -18.89 -25.86 -9.58
N GLY A 146 -18.66 -26.63 -10.63
CA GLY A 146 -19.64 -27.58 -11.18
C GLY A 146 -20.01 -28.64 -10.14
N VAL A 147 -19.02 -29.25 -9.49
CA VAL A 147 -19.23 -30.21 -8.39
C VAL A 147 -20.07 -29.59 -7.27
N ALA A 148 -19.76 -28.36 -6.84
CA ALA A 148 -20.53 -27.68 -5.80
C ALA A 148 -22.01 -27.49 -6.21
N ARG A 149 -22.29 -27.10 -7.46
CA ARG A 149 -23.66 -26.96 -7.96
C ARG A 149 -24.37 -28.31 -8.06
N ALA A 150 -23.69 -29.34 -8.55
CA ALA A 150 -24.25 -30.69 -8.69
C ALA A 150 -24.62 -31.31 -7.33
N LEU A 151 -23.84 -30.99 -6.29
CA LEU A 151 -24.10 -31.43 -4.91
C LEU A 151 -24.97 -30.45 -4.10
N GLY A 152 -25.49 -29.38 -4.72
CA GLY A 152 -26.36 -28.40 -4.03
C GLY A 152 -25.65 -27.59 -2.92
N VAL A 153 -24.33 -27.51 -2.95
CA VAL A 153 -23.51 -26.81 -1.94
C VAL A 153 -23.30 -25.34 -2.36
N PRO A 154 -23.30 -24.38 -1.41
CA PRO A 154 -22.97 -22.99 -1.70
C PRO A 154 -21.62 -22.83 -2.40
N ASP A 155 -21.56 -22.03 -3.47
CA ASP A 155 -20.34 -21.74 -4.24
C ASP A 155 -19.46 -20.68 -3.55
N ASP A 156 -19.08 -20.95 -2.30
CA ASP A 156 -18.18 -20.11 -1.53
C ASP A 156 -16.77 -20.73 -1.38
N SER A 157 -15.83 -19.94 -0.88
CA SER A 157 -14.43 -20.35 -0.77
C SER A 157 -14.21 -21.48 0.24
N ARG A 158 -15.07 -21.63 1.27
CA ARG A 158 -14.94 -22.70 2.27
C ARG A 158 -15.47 -24.02 1.69
N SER A 159 -16.64 -24.00 1.07
CA SER A 159 -17.23 -25.17 0.40
C SER A 159 -16.31 -25.71 -0.69
N ARG A 160 -15.77 -24.83 -1.55
CA ARG A 160 -14.79 -25.23 -2.57
C ARG A 160 -13.51 -25.81 -1.97
N ALA A 161 -13.04 -25.30 -0.83
CA ALA A 161 -11.85 -25.85 -0.17
C ALA A 161 -12.12 -27.24 0.41
N THR A 162 -13.29 -27.46 1.01
CA THR A 162 -13.69 -28.78 1.51
C THR A 162 -13.87 -29.79 0.38
N LEU A 163 -14.57 -29.43 -0.70
CA LEU A 163 -14.73 -30.31 -1.88
C LEU A 163 -13.38 -30.72 -2.48
N ASN A 164 -12.43 -29.78 -2.64
CA ASN A 164 -11.08 -30.11 -3.12
C ASN A 164 -10.36 -31.10 -2.21
N ARG A 165 -10.50 -30.97 -0.88
CA ARG A 165 -9.89 -31.92 0.07
C ARG A 165 -10.53 -33.30 -0.05
N MET A 166 -11.85 -33.40 -0.12
CA MET A 166 -12.55 -34.68 -0.26
C MET A 166 -12.18 -35.38 -1.57
N LEU A 167 -12.17 -34.64 -2.69
CA LEU A 167 -11.75 -35.17 -4.00
C LEU A 167 -10.32 -35.75 -3.94
N ALA A 168 -9.40 -35.06 -3.26
CA ALA A 168 -8.03 -35.52 -3.08
C ALA A 168 -7.91 -36.72 -2.11
N ALA A 169 -8.61 -36.68 -0.97
CA ALA A 169 -8.57 -37.73 0.05
C ALA A 169 -9.10 -39.07 -0.50
N HIS A 170 -10.17 -39.02 -1.29
CA HIS A 170 -10.77 -40.20 -1.92
C HIS A 170 -10.14 -40.56 -3.28
N ARG A 171 -9.05 -39.88 -3.67
CA ARG A 171 -8.33 -40.09 -4.94
C ARG A 171 -9.25 -40.11 -6.16
N ILE A 172 -10.26 -39.24 -6.18
CA ILE A 172 -11.19 -39.11 -7.32
C ILE A 172 -10.46 -38.38 -8.45
N ASP A 173 -10.49 -38.95 -9.65
CA ASP A 173 -9.87 -38.32 -10.81
C ASP A 173 -10.62 -37.04 -11.20
N VAL A 174 -9.86 -35.95 -11.26
CA VAL A 174 -10.32 -34.62 -11.67
C VAL A 174 -9.38 -34.02 -12.72
N GLY A 175 -8.65 -34.89 -13.44
CA GLY A 175 -7.70 -34.50 -14.49
C GLY A 175 -8.35 -33.72 -15.64
N HIS A 176 -9.63 -33.99 -15.92
CA HIS A 176 -10.44 -33.31 -16.94
C HIS A 176 -10.92 -31.91 -16.54
N PHE A 177 -10.65 -31.44 -15.32
CA PHE A 177 -11.13 -30.12 -14.88
C PHE A 177 -10.37 -28.98 -15.59
N THR A 178 -11.12 -28.06 -16.21
CA THR A 178 -10.63 -26.99 -17.10
C THR A 178 -9.74 -25.94 -16.42
N TYR A 179 -9.61 -25.99 -15.09
CA TYR A 179 -8.81 -25.04 -14.31
C TYR A 179 -7.84 -25.73 -13.34
N ARG A 180 -7.29 -26.89 -13.72
CA ARG A 180 -6.19 -27.49 -12.98
C ARG A 180 -5.00 -26.53 -13.03
N ARG A 181 -4.63 -25.98 -11.87
CA ARG A 181 -3.39 -25.22 -11.76
C ARG A 181 -2.24 -26.19 -12.00
N THR A 182 -1.54 -26.05 -13.13
CA THR A 182 -0.33 -26.84 -13.43
C THR A 182 0.61 -26.77 -12.24
N SER A 183 0.86 -27.90 -11.58
CA SER A 183 1.83 -27.94 -10.48
C SER A 183 3.20 -27.53 -11.02
N ILE A 184 3.95 -26.74 -10.26
CA ILE A 184 5.33 -26.41 -10.64
C ILE A 184 6.18 -27.56 -10.13
N PRO A 185 6.75 -28.42 -11.00
CA PRO A 185 7.55 -29.55 -10.56
C PRO A 185 8.82 -29.04 -9.88
N GLU A 186 9.04 -29.45 -8.63
CA GLU A 186 10.15 -28.93 -7.81
C GLU A 186 11.51 -29.38 -8.36
N ASP A 187 11.60 -30.62 -8.83
CA ASP A 187 12.81 -31.18 -9.44
C ASP A 187 13.20 -30.39 -10.70
N GLU A 188 12.21 -30.03 -11.51
CA GLU A 188 12.46 -29.26 -12.72
C GLU A 188 12.88 -27.82 -12.41
N LEU A 189 12.32 -27.23 -11.35
CA LEU A 189 12.75 -25.92 -10.86
C LEU A 189 14.22 -25.96 -10.40
N ARG A 190 14.64 -27.02 -9.69
CA ARG A 190 16.03 -27.23 -9.27
C ARG A 190 16.99 -27.40 -10.45
N ARG A 191 16.54 -28.00 -11.55
CA ARG A 191 17.32 -28.15 -12.78
C ARG A 191 17.47 -26.85 -13.57
N ILE A 192 16.38 -26.09 -13.73
CA ILE A 192 16.36 -24.92 -14.61
C ILE A 192 16.96 -23.67 -13.95
N VAL A 193 16.71 -23.44 -12.66
CA VAL A 193 17.11 -22.19 -11.99
C VAL A 193 18.62 -21.90 -12.09
N PRO A 194 19.53 -22.87 -11.92
CA PRO A 194 20.98 -22.63 -12.06
C PRO A 194 21.41 -22.19 -13.46
N THR A 195 20.72 -22.63 -14.52
CA THR A 195 21.07 -22.33 -15.91
C THR A 195 20.29 -21.15 -16.49
N ALA A 196 19.16 -20.79 -15.87
CA ALA A 196 18.33 -19.68 -16.28
C ALA A 196 18.96 -18.32 -15.99
N THR A 197 18.73 -17.34 -16.87
CA THR A 197 19.20 -15.95 -16.67
C THR A 197 18.10 -15.01 -16.21
N SER A 198 16.84 -15.47 -16.17
CA SER A 198 15.68 -14.70 -15.72
C SER A 198 14.50 -15.61 -15.33
N TYR A 199 13.54 -15.06 -14.57
CA TYR A 199 12.27 -15.77 -14.30
C TYR A 199 11.48 -16.09 -15.58
N ALA A 200 11.65 -15.32 -16.65
CA ALA A 200 11.06 -15.64 -17.95
C ALA A 200 11.69 -16.91 -18.54
N ASP A 201 13.01 -17.09 -18.43
CA ASP A 201 13.70 -18.30 -18.88
C ASP A 201 13.27 -19.52 -18.06
N VAL A 202 13.11 -19.35 -16.74
CA VAL A 202 12.55 -20.41 -15.88
C VAL A 202 11.15 -20.81 -16.34
N MET A 203 10.26 -19.85 -16.60
CA MET A 203 8.92 -20.15 -17.10
C MET A 203 8.94 -20.84 -18.47
N ARG A 204 9.86 -20.46 -19.37
CA ARG A 204 10.02 -21.16 -20.67
C ARG A 204 10.49 -22.60 -20.48
N GLY A 205 11.48 -22.84 -19.61
CA GLY A 205 11.94 -24.20 -19.32
C GLY A 205 10.86 -25.08 -18.69
N LEU A 206 9.96 -24.48 -17.90
CA LEU A 206 8.79 -25.16 -17.33
C LEU A 206 7.61 -25.29 -18.32
N SER A 207 7.77 -24.88 -19.59
CA SER A 207 6.69 -24.81 -20.58
C SER A 207 5.44 -24.05 -20.09
N MET A 208 5.67 -23.00 -19.30
CA MET A 208 4.62 -22.13 -18.75
C MET A 208 4.51 -20.84 -19.55
N GLU A 209 3.27 -20.36 -19.71
CA GLU A 209 3.01 -19.05 -20.28
C GLU A 209 3.64 -17.93 -19.42
N ILE A 210 4.29 -16.96 -20.06
CA ILE A 210 4.91 -15.80 -19.42
C ILE A 210 3.81 -14.77 -19.10
N ASN A 211 3.30 -14.83 -17.87
CA ASN A 211 2.33 -13.85 -17.35
C ASN A 211 2.60 -13.55 -15.85
N ASP A 212 1.99 -12.48 -15.33
CA ASP A 212 2.21 -12.02 -13.95
C ASP A 212 1.76 -13.03 -12.88
N THR A 213 0.79 -13.89 -13.22
CA THR A 213 0.29 -14.92 -12.31
C THR A 213 1.32 -16.03 -12.16
N ASN A 214 1.83 -16.56 -13.27
CA ASN A 214 2.87 -17.58 -13.30
C ASN A 214 4.19 -17.05 -12.72
N HIS A 215 4.55 -15.80 -13.02
CA HIS A 215 5.74 -15.16 -12.46
C HIS A 215 5.69 -15.12 -10.92
N ARG A 216 4.54 -14.74 -10.33
CA ARG A 216 4.37 -14.77 -8.87
C ARG A 216 4.43 -16.19 -8.29
N ARG A 217 3.89 -17.18 -9.00
CA ARG A 217 3.91 -18.59 -8.57
C ARG A 217 5.31 -19.17 -8.57
N VAL A 218 6.04 -19.01 -9.68
CA VAL A 218 7.45 -19.45 -9.81
C VAL A 218 8.30 -18.78 -8.74
N ARG A 219 8.17 -17.47 -8.54
CA ARG A 219 8.92 -16.75 -7.49
C ARG A 219 8.66 -17.30 -6.09
N ARG A 220 7.40 -17.62 -5.75
CA ARG A 220 7.07 -18.25 -4.46
C ARG A 220 7.66 -19.65 -4.34
N ALA A 221 7.66 -20.44 -5.42
CA ALA A 221 8.24 -21.78 -5.43
C ALA A 221 9.77 -21.72 -5.22
N VAL A 222 10.45 -20.84 -5.96
CA VAL A 222 11.90 -20.58 -5.82
C VAL A 222 12.25 -20.17 -4.38
N THR A 223 11.52 -19.21 -3.80
CA THR A 223 11.77 -18.76 -2.41
C THR A 223 11.49 -19.86 -1.39
N ARG A 224 10.46 -20.68 -1.59
CA ARG A 224 10.14 -21.80 -0.70
C ARG A 224 11.21 -22.89 -0.72
N LEU A 225 11.86 -23.11 -1.87
CA LEU A 225 12.92 -24.10 -2.07
C LEU A 225 14.33 -23.54 -1.85
N ASP A 226 14.43 -22.27 -1.46
CA ASP A 226 15.68 -21.54 -1.22
C ASP A 226 16.69 -21.64 -2.37
N LEU A 227 16.20 -21.51 -3.62
CA LEU A 227 17.06 -21.56 -4.80
C LEU A 227 17.70 -20.21 -5.08
N ASP A 228 19.02 -20.21 -5.34
CA ASP A 228 19.74 -18.99 -5.68
C ASP A 228 19.25 -18.41 -7.02
N THR A 229 18.91 -17.13 -7.02
CA THR A 229 18.52 -16.36 -8.22
C THR A 229 19.29 -15.05 -8.32
N SER A 230 20.40 -14.94 -7.58
CA SER A 230 21.28 -13.77 -7.56
C SER A 230 21.92 -13.50 -8.92
N HIS A 231 22.19 -14.56 -9.69
CA HIS A 231 22.73 -14.51 -11.06
C HIS A 231 21.72 -14.07 -12.12
N PHE A 232 20.43 -13.95 -11.78
CA PHE A 232 19.43 -13.51 -12.75
C PHE A 232 19.69 -12.07 -13.18
N LYS A 233 19.75 -11.86 -14.50
CA LYS A 233 19.95 -10.54 -15.11
C LYS A 233 18.80 -9.62 -14.70
N ARG A 234 19.08 -8.70 -13.78
CA ARG A 234 18.18 -7.59 -13.50
C ARG A 234 18.18 -6.69 -14.73
N ARG A 235 17.07 -6.65 -15.47
CA ARG A 235 16.82 -5.50 -16.33
C ARG A 235 16.67 -4.30 -15.39
N SER A 236 17.70 -3.47 -15.30
CA SER A 236 17.45 -2.08 -14.97
C SER A 236 16.51 -1.61 -16.06
N TRP A 237 15.24 -1.37 -15.72
CA TRP A 237 14.46 -0.41 -16.47
C TRP A 237 15.21 0.91 -16.31
N GLY A 238 16.26 1.10 -17.11
CA GLY A 238 16.90 2.38 -17.28
C GLY A 238 15.76 3.29 -17.67
N ARG A 239 15.52 4.35 -16.89
CA ARG A 239 14.61 5.39 -17.35
C ARG A 239 15.19 5.84 -18.68
N PRO A 240 14.50 5.61 -19.82
CA PRO A 240 15.00 6.15 -21.07
C PRO A 240 15.22 7.63 -20.85
N GLU A 241 16.41 8.11 -21.21
CA GLU A 241 16.76 9.51 -21.05
C GLU A 241 15.69 10.32 -21.79
N ARG A 242 14.91 11.09 -21.02
CA ARG A 242 13.82 11.85 -21.62
C ARG A 242 14.46 12.99 -22.41
N PRO A 243 14.16 13.12 -23.71
CA PRO A 243 14.65 14.27 -24.47
C PRO A 243 14.20 15.56 -23.79
N ALA A 244 15.05 16.59 -23.85
CA ALA A 244 14.71 17.89 -23.30
C ALA A 244 13.39 18.38 -23.91
N PRO A 245 12.44 18.88 -23.09
CA PRO A 245 11.17 19.34 -23.61
C PRO A 245 11.39 20.56 -24.53
N PRO A 246 10.60 20.70 -25.61
CA PRO A 246 10.84 21.73 -26.62
C PRO A 246 10.74 23.15 -26.03
N PRO A 247 11.43 24.15 -26.62
CA PRO A 247 11.33 25.56 -26.24
C PRO A 247 9.87 26.03 -26.23
N THR A 248 9.50 26.76 -25.18
CA THR A 248 8.13 27.22 -24.91
C THR A 248 8.00 28.74 -24.91
N ALA A 249 9.10 29.49 -24.80
CA ALA A 249 9.05 30.94 -24.63
C ALA A 249 8.31 31.66 -25.76
N HIS A 250 8.64 31.34 -27.02
CA HIS A 250 8.01 31.95 -28.21
C HIS A 250 6.50 31.75 -28.32
N ARG A 251 5.94 30.70 -27.70
CA ARG A 251 4.49 30.41 -27.71
C ARG A 251 3.75 31.01 -26.53
N VAL A 252 4.48 31.28 -25.44
CA VAL A 252 3.90 31.66 -24.15
C VAL A 252 4.02 33.18 -23.93
N LEU A 253 5.12 33.80 -24.37
CA LEU A 253 5.42 35.21 -24.13
C LEU A 253 4.87 36.10 -25.26
N VAL A 254 3.56 35.98 -25.50
CA VAL A 254 2.83 36.69 -26.56
C VAL A 254 1.59 37.37 -25.99
N VAL A 255 1.01 38.29 -26.75
CA VAL A 255 -0.34 38.79 -26.45
C VAL A 255 -1.35 37.71 -26.83
N LEU A 256 -2.18 37.31 -25.87
CA LEU A 256 -3.23 36.32 -26.08
C LEU A 256 -4.40 36.91 -26.87
N PRO A 257 -5.05 36.15 -27.77
CA PRO A 257 -6.28 36.59 -28.43
C PRO A 257 -7.42 36.72 -27.40
N GLU A 258 -8.43 37.52 -27.70
CA GLU A 258 -9.51 37.88 -26.76
C GLU A 258 -10.21 36.66 -26.12
N GLN A 259 -10.38 35.62 -26.93
CA GLN A 259 -11.04 34.35 -26.60
C GLN A 259 -10.15 33.31 -25.89
N ALA A 260 -8.84 33.57 -25.73
CA ALA A 260 -7.95 32.64 -25.05
C ALA A 260 -8.13 32.66 -23.53
N GLY A 261 -8.00 31.49 -22.90
CA GLY A 261 -7.93 31.38 -21.45
C GLY A 261 -6.61 31.88 -20.87
N ARG A 262 -6.62 32.27 -19.59
CA ARG A 262 -5.41 32.73 -18.88
C ARG A 262 -4.32 31.65 -18.88
N THR A 263 -3.10 32.05 -19.21
CA THR A 263 -1.96 31.14 -19.25
C THR A 263 -1.61 30.61 -17.86
N ASN A 264 -1.30 29.31 -17.78
CA ASN A 264 -0.89 28.66 -16.54
C ASN A 264 0.43 29.26 -16.01
N ARG A 265 0.47 29.58 -14.70
CA ARG A 265 1.64 30.14 -14.00
C ARG A 265 2.93 29.37 -14.29
N ASN A 266 2.91 28.04 -14.25
CA ASN A 266 4.11 27.22 -14.44
C ASN A 266 4.67 27.36 -15.86
N ARG A 267 3.82 27.60 -16.86
CA ARG A 267 4.25 27.86 -18.24
C ARG A 267 4.96 29.21 -18.35
N LEU A 268 4.44 30.25 -17.69
CA LEU A 268 5.08 31.57 -17.66
C LEU A 268 6.43 31.52 -16.94
N HIS A 269 6.51 30.85 -15.78
CA HIS A 269 7.79 30.64 -15.06
C HIS A 269 8.82 29.92 -15.94
N ARG A 270 8.40 28.87 -16.66
CA ARG A 270 9.27 28.14 -17.57
C ARG A 270 9.76 29.04 -18.72
N ALA A 271 8.85 29.78 -19.35
CA ALA A 271 9.16 30.65 -20.46
C ALA A 271 10.11 31.79 -20.09
N LEU A 272 9.91 32.43 -18.94
CA LEU A 272 10.80 33.48 -18.42
C LEU A 272 12.18 32.94 -18.09
N LYS A 273 12.25 31.75 -17.48
CA LYS A 273 13.53 31.07 -17.22
C LYS A 273 14.27 30.72 -18.52
N GLU A 274 13.55 30.30 -19.54
CA GLU A 274 14.09 29.93 -20.85
C GLU A 274 14.77 31.10 -21.57
N ILE A 275 14.23 32.32 -21.44
CA ILE A 275 14.84 33.55 -21.99
C ILE A 275 15.85 34.21 -21.04
N GLY A 276 16.15 33.59 -19.89
CA GLY A 276 17.17 34.07 -18.97
C GLY A 276 16.75 35.20 -18.03
N VAL A 277 15.45 35.42 -17.80
CA VAL A 277 14.99 36.42 -16.82
C VAL A 277 15.41 36.00 -15.41
N PRO A 278 16.18 36.83 -14.68
CA PRO A 278 16.61 36.50 -13.32
C PRO A 278 15.43 36.26 -12.38
N TYR A 279 15.52 35.23 -11.55
CA TYR A 279 14.52 34.92 -10.53
C TYR A 279 14.70 35.80 -9.29
N ALA A 280 14.43 37.10 -9.44
CA ALA A 280 14.52 38.08 -8.38
C ALA A 280 13.32 39.04 -8.42
N CYS A 281 12.90 39.53 -7.26
CA CYS A 281 11.85 40.55 -7.18
C CYS A 281 12.31 41.83 -7.89
N ALA A 282 11.52 42.34 -8.83
CA ALA A 282 11.83 43.54 -9.58
C ALA A 282 11.85 44.83 -8.72
N GLU A 283 11.20 44.81 -7.55
CA GLU A 283 11.15 45.97 -6.65
C GLU A 283 12.24 45.92 -5.56
N CYS A 284 12.33 44.82 -4.81
CA CYS A 284 13.22 44.71 -3.65
C CYS A 284 14.43 43.79 -3.87
N GLY A 285 14.60 43.21 -5.06
CA GLY A 285 15.71 42.32 -5.39
C GLY A 285 15.68 40.95 -4.71
N ASN A 286 14.64 40.62 -3.93
CA ASN A 286 14.54 39.34 -3.21
C ASN A 286 14.69 38.13 -4.18
N PRO A 287 15.66 37.22 -3.96
CA PRO A 287 15.95 36.11 -4.86
C PRO A 287 15.00 34.89 -4.72
N GLY A 288 13.88 35.05 -4.01
CA GLY A 288 12.98 33.96 -3.65
C GLY A 288 13.30 33.33 -2.29
N GLU A 289 13.82 34.10 -1.33
CA GLU A 289 14.06 33.66 0.04
C GLU A 289 13.41 34.59 1.06
N TRP A 290 12.77 34.02 2.07
CA TRP A 290 12.22 34.74 3.21
C TRP A 290 12.46 33.96 4.50
N ARG A 291 13.07 34.61 5.50
CA ARG A 291 13.39 34.00 6.81
C ARG A 291 14.11 32.64 6.70
N GLY A 292 15.06 32.50 5.78
CA GLY A 292 15.81 31.25 5.62
C GLY A 292 15.09 30.17 4.81
N ARG A 293 13.91 30.45 4.25
CA ARG A 293 13.07 29.50 3.51
C ARG A 293 12.79 30.02 2.10
N SER A 294 12.73 29.10 1.13
CA SER A 294 12.37 29.44 -0.24
C SER A 294 10.92 29.90 -0.33
N ILE A 295 10.69 31.05 -0.96
CA ILE A 295 9.37 31.55 -1.34
C ILE A 295 9.26 31.59 -2.86
N THR A 296 8.05 31.35 -3.37
CA THR A 296 7.82 31.47 -4.80
C THR A 296 7.50 32.91 -5.16
N LEU A 297 8.34 33.55 -5.97
CA LEU A 297 8.04 34.83 -6.59
C LEU A 297 6.80 34.70 -7.50
N GLN A 298 5.92 35.67 -7.41
CA GLN A 298 4.70 35.78 -8.19
C GLN A 298 5.02 36.51 -9.49
N ILE A 299 4.28 36.22 -10.56
CA ILE A 299 4.41 36.94 -11.83
C ILE A 299 3.30 37.97 -11.85
N ASP A 300 3.68 39.24 -11.96
CA ASP A 300 2.78 40.37 -12.13
C ASP A 300 2.88 40.88 -13.57
N HIS A 301 1.75 41.36 -14.08
CA HIS A 301 1.62 42.04 -15.36
C HIS A 301 1.67 43.53 -15.08
N ALA A 302 2.72 44.22 -15.53
CA ALA A 302 2.97 45.63 -15.21
C ALA A 302 1.82 46.55 -15.65
N ASN A 303 1.18 46.26 -16.79
CA ASN A 303 -0.01 46.96 -17.28
C ASN A 303 -1.34 46.49 -16.65
N GLY A 304 -1.32 45.43 -15.83
CA GLY A 304 -2.51 44.81 -15.23
C GLY A 304 -3.36 43.96 -16.19
N ASP A 305 -2.99 43.85 -17.46
CA ASP A 305 -3.67 42.99 -18.43
C ASP A 305 -3.04 41.60 -18.45
N TRP A 306 -3.78 40.61 -17.95
CA TRP A 306 -3.35 39.21 -17.91
C TRP A 306 -3.19 38.58 -19.30
N ARG A 307 -3.71 39.19 -20.37
CA ARG A 307 -3.57 38.70 -21.75
C ARG A 307 -2.22 39.06 -22.36
N ASP A 308 -1.56 40.12 -21.89
CA ASP A 308 -0.27 40.55 -22.42
C ASP A 308 0.88 39.82 -21.71
N ASN A 309 1.23 38.62 -22.18
CA ASN A 309 2.32 37.84 -21.59
C ASN A 309 3.70 38.18 -22.18
N ARG A 310 3.86 39.28 -22.93
CA ARG A 310 5.16 39.66 -23.47
C ARG A 310 6.17 39.82 -22.33
N ALA A 311 7.41 39.38 -22.55
CA ALA A 311 8.46 39.38 -21.52
C ALA A 311 8.64 40.75 -20.86
N ALA A 312 8.57 41.83 -21.63
CA ALA A 312 8.68 43.21 -21.15
C ALA A 312 7.54 43.65 -20.20
N ASN A 313 6.37 42.99 -20.27
CA ASN A 313 5.22 43.29 -19.42
C ASN A 313 5.19 42.40 -18.15
N LEU A 314 5.98 41.33 -18.11
CA LEU A 314 6.01 40.40 -16.98
C LEU A 314 7.15 40.73 -16.04
N ARG A 315 6.87 40.77 -14.74
CA ARG A 315 7.89 40.94 -13.70
C ARG A 315 7.69 39.95 -12.55
N TYR A 316 8.80 39.48 -11.99
CA TYR A 316 8.77 38.72 -10.76
C TYR A 316 8.61 39.67 -9.57
N LEU A 317 7.67 39.40 -8.68
CA LEU A 317 7.50 40.12 -7.42
C LEU A 317 7.43 39.13 -6.26
N CYS A 318 8.05 39.46 -5.13
CA CYS A 318 7.84 38.69 -3.90
C CYS A 318 6.41 38.95 -3.38
N PRO A 319 5.82 38.05 -2.58
CA PRO A 319 4.46 38.22 -2.07
C PRO A 319 4.23 39.55 -1.32
N ASN A 320 5.26 40.09 -0.69
CA ASN A 320 5.17 41.35 0.05
C ASN A 320 5.13 42.56 -0.89
N CYS A 321 6.00 42.61 -1.91
CA CYS A 321 6.00 43.67 -2.92
C CYS A 321 4.77 43.59 -3.82
N HIS A 322 4.38 42.38 -4.22
CA HIS A 322 3.19 42.20 -5.05
C HIS A 322 1.93 42.71 -4.34
N ALA A 323 1.85 42.59 -3.02
CA ALA A 323 0.73 43.12 -2.25
C ALA A 323 0.58 44.66 -2.31
N LEU A 324 1.63 45.38 -2.72
CA LEU A 324 1.65 46.84 -2.83
C LEU A 324 1.28 47.34 -4.23
N THR A 325 1.13 46.46 -5.23
CA THR A 325 0.85 46.90 -6.60
C THR A 325 -0.60 47.36 -6.75
N ALA A 326 -0.84 48.34 -7.63
CA ALA A 326 -2.19 48.78 -7.99
C ALA A 326 -3.01 47.70 -8.74
N THR A 327 -2.37 46.60 -9.15
CA THR A 327 -2.96 45.42 -9.79
C THR A 327 -3.33 44.33 -8.79
N TRP A 328 -2.85 44.42 -7.54
CA TRP A 328 -3.07 43.44 -6.49
C TRP A 328 -4.53 43.34 -6.09
N CYS A 329 -5.09 42.14 -6.12
CA CYS A 329 -6.46 41.85 -5.67
C CYS A 329 -7.53 42.80 -6.22
N ARG A 330 -7.41 43.31 -7.45
CA ARG A 330 -8.49 44.10 -8.07
C ARG A 330 -9.80 43.33 -7.98
N ARG A 331 -10.74 43.84 -7.16
CA ARG A 331 -12.14 43.41 -7.18
C ARG A 331 -12.66 43.65 -8.59
N LYS A 332 -13.48 42.75 -9.13
CA LYS A 332 -14.27 43.03 -10.33
C LYS A 332 -14.98 44.36 -10.07
N ASN A 333 -14.76 45.37 -10.90
CA ASN A 333 -15.52 46.62 -10.86
C ASN A 333 -17.00 46.25 -10.86
N VAL A 334 -17.68 46.54 -9.76
CA VAL A 334 -19.14 46.68 -9.76
C VAL A 334 -19.37 47.93 -10.61
N GLY A 335 -20.06 47.77 -11.74
CA GLY A 335 -20.41 48.90 -12.61
C GLY A 335 -21.16 49.98 -11.82
N PRO A 336 -21.20 51.23 -12.32
CA PRO A 336 -21.88 52.31 -11.60
C PRO A 336 -23.34 51.91 -11.35
N LEU A 337 -23.77 51.97 -10.09
CA LEU A 337 -25.18 51.93 -9.76
C LEU A 337 -25.81 53.12 -10.46
N ALA A 338 -26.67 52.85 -11.44
CA ALA A 338 -27.50 53.87 -12.07
C ALA A 338 -28.32 54.54 -10.95
N GLY A 339 -28.09 55.84 -10.77
CA GLY A 339 -28.95 56.73 -10.01
C GLY A 339 -30.00 57.35 -10.90
#